data_AF-A0A1M5TDH0-F1
#
_entry.id   AF-A0A1M5TDH0-F1
#
_cell.length_a   1.000
_cell.length_b   1.000
_cell.length_c   1.000
_cell.angle_alpha   90.00
_cell.angle_beta   90.00
_cell.angle_gamma   90.00
#
_symmetry.space_group_name_H-M   'P 1'
#
loop_
_entity.id
_entity.type
_entity.pdbx_description
1 polymer ?
#
loop_
_entity_poly.entity_id
_entity_poly.type
_entity_poly.pdbx_seq_one_letter_code
_entity_poly.pdbx_strand_id
1 'polypeptide(L)'
;MTTFDDLKQKAKDTMETLADKSVEFYKVAEERTKIFAKITKLSAEVTFEKGNVRKLYRELGKLYYDLNKTNPEPGFAQTCAEIDTSLDTISAKQKEIDELRGCADFEPVDDEGDVEDEADEKDGVEIIVEDFETPAPGTDTVEPGESVQDTIDQEGDAGTDKMPPPFTL
;
A
#
# COMPACT_ATOMS: atom_id res chain seq x y z
N MET A 1 -54.31 -35.51 -10.29
CA MET A 1 -53.72 -35.02 -11.54
C MET A 1 -53.21 -33.63 -11.24
N THR A 2 -51.90 -33.42 -11.19
CA THR A 2 -51.31 -32.08 -11.16
C THR A 2 -51.70 -31.39 -12.47
N THR A 3 -52.33 -30.23 -12.39
CA THR A 3 -52.91 -29.56 -13.55
C THR A 3 -51.84 -28.63 -14.16
N PHE A 4 -51.88 -28.39 -15.47
CA PHE A 4 -50.92 -27.54 -16.19
C PHE A 4 -50.70 -26.15 -15.55
N ASP A 5 -51.74 -25.62 -14.90
CA ASP A 5 -51.67 -24.35 -14.16
C ASP A 5 -50.75 -24.42 -12.93
N ASP A 6 -50.66 -25.55 -12.24
CA ASP A 6 -49.74 -25.72 -11.10
C ASP A 6 -48.27 -25.68 -11.55
N LEU A 7 -47.98 -26.25 -12.73
CA LEU A 7 -46.64 -26.21 -13.31
C LEU A 7 -46.27 -24.79 -13.76
N LYS A 8 -47.22 -24.07 -14.37
CA LYS A 8 -47.04 -22.68 -14.77
C LYS A 8 -46.85 -21.77 -13.55
N GLN A 9 -47.60 -22.00 -12.48
CA GLN A 9 -47.46 -21.25 -11.24
C GLN A 9 -46.10 -21.52 -10.60
N LYS A 10 -45.68 -22.79 -10.49
CA LYS A 10 -44.35 -23.15 -9.98
C LYS A 10 -43.21 -22.57 -10.81
N ALA A 11 -43.34 -22.59 -12.14
CA ALA A 11 -42.35 -21.97 -13.04
C ALA A 11 -42.27 -20.46 -12.83
N LYS A 12 -43.41 -19.79 -12.67
CA LYS A 12 -43.49 -18.36 -12.39
C LYS A 12 -42.85 -18.01 -11.05
N ASP A 13 -43.20 -18.72 -9.97
CA ASP A 13 -42.65 -18.47 -8.63
C ASP A 13 -41.12 -18.71 -8.59
N THR A 14 -40.63 -19.70 -9.35
CA THR A 14 -39.19 -19.97 -9.49
C THR A 14 -38.48 -18.86 -10.27
N MET A 15 -39.10 -18.35 -11.34
CA MET A 15 -38.56 -17.21 -12.11
C MET A 15 -38.56 -15.91 -11.30
N GLU A 16 -39.60 -15.65 -10.52
CA GLU A 16 -39.68 -14.49 -9.62
C GLU A 16 -38.61 -14.57 -8.54
N THR A 17 -38.45 -15.73 -7.88
CA THR A 17 -37.38 -15.94 -6.89
C THR A 17 -35.97 -15.79 -7.49
N LEU A 18 -35.77 -16.25 -8.74
CA LEU A 18 -34.50 -16.12 -9.44
C LEU A 18 -34.23 -14.67 -9.89
N ALA A 19 -35.27 -13.96 -10.34
CA ALA A 19 -35.19 -12.55 -10.71
C ALA A 19 -34.85 -11.68 -9.50
N ASP A 20 -35.52 -11.88 -8.37
CA ASP A 20 -35.26 -11.11 -7.14
C ASP A 20 -33.84 -11.34 -6.62
N LYS A 21 -33.38 -12.60 -6.57
CA LYS A 21 -31.99 -12.93 -6.21
C LYS A 21 -31.00 -12.28 -7.16
N SER A 22 -31.26 -12.30 -8.47
CA SER A 22 -30.37 -11.67 -9.45
C SER A 22 -30.24 -10.17 -9.17
N VAL A 23 -31.34 -9.47 -8.88
CA VAL A 23 -31.37 -8.03 -8.56
C VAL A 23 -30.61 -7.73 -7.26
N GLU A 24 -30.75 -8.56 -6.22
CA GLU A 24 -29.97 -8.42 -4.99
C GLU A 24 -28.47 -8.65 -5.23
N PHE A 25 -28.11 -9.68 -6.00
CA PHE A 25 -26.71 -9.93 -6.40
C PHE A 25 -26.13 -8.75 -7.18
N TYR A 26 -26.88 -8.15 -8.11
CA TYR A 26 -26.42 -6.96 -8.84
C TYR A 26 -26.18 -5.77 -7.92
N LYS A 27 -27.07 -5.51 -6.95
CA LYS A 27 -26.90 -4.42 -5.97
C LYS A 27 -25.67 -4.64 -5.10
N VAL A 28 -25.47 -5.86 -4.60
CA VAL A 28 -24.29 -6.22 -3.80
C VAL A 28 -23.00 -6.10 -4.62
N ALA A 29 -23.01 -6.53 -5.88
CA ALA A 29 -21.88 -6.38 -6.78
C ALA A 29 -21.54 -4.91 -7.04
N GLU A 30 -22.55 -4.08 -7.32
CA GLU A 30 -22.38 -2.64 -7.55
C GLU A 30 -21.78 -1.93 -6.32
N GLU A 31 -22.29 -2.23 -5.12
CA GLU A 31 -21.76 -1.70 -3.86
C GLU A 31 -20.30 -2.12 -3.63
N ARG A 32 -19.97 -3.39 -3.87
CA ARG A 32 -18.59 -3.90 -3.76
C ARG A 32 -17.66 -3.23 -4.76
N THR A 33 -18.08 -3.03 -6.01
CA THR A 33 -17.28 -2.31 -7.01
C THR A 33 -17.03 -0.86 -6.60
N LYS A 34 -18.03 -0.16 -6.06
CA LYS A 34 -17.86 1.21 -5.55
C LYS A 34 -16.86 1.28 -4.39
N ILE A 35 -16.93 0.34 -3.46
CA ILE A 35 -15.99 0.24 -2.34
C ILE A 35 -14.58 -0.05 -2.87
N PHE A 36 -14.44 -1.01 -3.79
CA PHE A 36 -13.15 -1.36 -4.37
C PHE A 36 -12.53 -0.17 -5.13
N ALA A 37 -13.31 0.53 -5.96
CA ALA A 37 -12.85 1.73 -6.64
C ALA A 37 -12.38 2.82 -5.66
N LYS A 38 -13.08 2.99 -4.53
CA LYS A 38 -12.67 3.91 -3.47
C LYS A 38 -11.38 3.45 -2.77
N ILE A 39 -11.22 2.15 -2.53
CA ILE A 39 -9.97 1.58 -1.97
C ILE A 39 -8.82 1.82 -2.94
N THR A 40 -8.95 1.47 -4.22
CA THR A 40 -7.90 1.69 -5.22
C THR A 40 -7.52 3.16 -5.31
N LYS A 41 -8.50 4.07 -5.30
CA LYS A 41 -8.23 5.51 -5.29
C LYS A 41 -7.46 5.94 -4.05
N LEU A 42 -7.95 5.58 -2.85
CA LEU A 42 -7.28 5.96 -1.60
C LEU A 42 -5.88 5.34 -1.49
N SER A 43 -5.68 4.11 -1.95
CA SER A 43 -4.36 3.46 -1.98
C SER A 43 -3.38 4.21 -2.89
N ALA A 44 -3.83 4.66 -4.07
CA ALA A 44 -3.00 5.46 -4.96
C ALA A 44 -2.63 6.82 -4.34
N GLU A 45 -3.60 7.50 -3.70
CA GLU A 45 -3.36 8.76 -2.98
C GLU A 45 -2.38 8.56 -1.82
N VAL A 46 -2.49 7.49 -1.05
CA VAL A 46 -1.55 7.17 0.03
C VAL A 46 -0.14 6.94 -0.50
N THR A 47 0.01 6.21 -1.61
CA THR A 47 1.34 6.00 -2.23
C THR A 47 1.93 7.31 -2.73
N PHE A 48 1.13 8.15 -3.38
CA PHE A 48 1.55 9.48 -3.82
C PHE A 48 2.02 10.34 -2.65
N GLU A 49 1.25 10.42 -1.56
CA GLU A 49 1.63 11.21 -0.39
C GLU A 49 2.87 10.65 0.33
N LYS A 50 3.08 9.33 0.34
CA LYS A 50 4.34 8.74 0.82
C LYS A 50 5.54 9.23 0.01
N GLY A 51 5.43 9.25 -1.32
CA GLY A 51 6.45 9.81 -2.20
C GLY A 51 6.70 11.29 -1.93
N ASN A 52 5.63 12.06 -1.75
CA ASN A 52 5.70 13.48 -1.40
C ASN A 52 6.41 13.72 -0.06
N VAL A 53 6.12 12.94 0.98
CA VAL A 53 6.81 13.01 2.28
C VAL A 53 8.31 12.69 2.13
N ARG A 54 8.68 11.65 1.38
CA ARG A 54 10.09 11.32 1.11
C ARG A 54 10.82 12.47 0.41
N LYS A 55 10.17 13.10 -0.58
CA LYS A 55 10.70 14.28 -1.27
C LYS A 55 10.92 15.44 -0.30
N LEU A 56 9.92 15.79 0.50
CA LEU A 56 10.01 16.87 1.47
C LEU A 56 11.09 16.63 2.53
N TYR A 57 11.28 15.39 2.98
CA TYR A 57 12.38 15.07 3.90
C TYR A 57 13.76 15.26 3.26
N ARG A 58 13.93 14.93 1.98
CA ARG A 58 15.18 15.20 1.24
C ARG A 58 15.42 16.69 1.09
N GLU A 59 14.42 17.45 0.67
CA GLU A 59 14.51 18.91 0.53
C GLU A 59 14.83 19.59 1.87
N LEU A 60 14.20 19.12 2.96
CA LEU A 60 14.48 19.62 4.30
C LEU A 60 15.93 19.35 4.73
N GLY A 61 16.42 18.12 4.52
CA GLY A 61 17.80 17.75 4.83
C GLY A 61 18.82 18.57 4.04
N LYS A 62 18.56 18.78 2.73
CA LYS A 62 19.38 19.63 1.87
C LYS A 62 19.41 21.08 2.37
N LEU A 63 18.24 21.66 2.62
CA LEU A 63 18.13 23.03 3.13
C LEU A 63 18.84 23.20 4.48
N TYR A 64 18.68 22.22 5.38
CA TYR A 64 19.38 22.22 6.66
C TYR A 64 20.89 22.19 6.46
N TYR A 65 21.41 21.26 5.65
CA TYR A 65 22.83 21.14 5.42
C TYR A 65 23.41 22.42 4.79
N ASP A 66 22.75 22.99 3.78
CA ASP A 66 23.21 24.23 3.14
C ASP A 66 23.34 25.41 4.11
N LEU A 67 22.40 25.52 5.06
CA LEU A 67 22.33 26.63 6.00
C LEU A 67 23.18 26.42 7.26
N ASN A 68 23.38 25.16 7.68
CA ASN A 68 23.94 24.81 8.99
C ASN A 68 25.26 24.01 8.93
N LYS A 69 25.76 23.59 7.76
CA LYS A 69 26.98 22.75 7.66
C LYS A 69 28.21 23.29 8.38
N THR A 70 28.35 24.61 8.52
CA THR A 70 29.51 25.22 9.18
C THR A 70 29.44 25.15 10.72
N ASN A 71 28.23 25.03 11.27
CA ASN A 71 28.00 24.92 12.71
C ASN A 71 26.70 24.13 12.97
N PRO A 72 26.71 22.81 12.73
CA PRO A 72 25.54 21.99 12.90
C PRO A 72 25.19 21.83 14.38
N GLU A 73 23.91 21.62 14.67
CA GLU A 73 23.48 21.27 16.03
C GLU A 73 24.09 19.92 16.44
N PRO A 74 24.33 19.66 17.74
CA PRO A 74 24.97 18.43 18.18
C PRO A 74 24.30 17.14 17.68
N GLY A 75 22.97 17.15 17.51
CA GLY A 75 22.22 16.01 16.98
C GLY A 75 22.44 15.72 15.48
N PHE A 76 22.90 16.71 14.72
CA PHE A 76 23.11 16.61 13.27
C PHE A 76 24.58 16.63 12.87
N ALA A 77 25.49 16.95 13.79
CA ALA A 77 26.92 17.11 13.52
C ALA A 77 27.56 15.88 12.85
N GLN A 78 27.21 14.67 13.30
CA GLN A 78 27.70 13.44 12.70
C GLN A 78 27.23 13.30 11.25
N THR A 79 25.92 13.47 11.01
CA THR A 79 25.35 13.35 9.66
C THR A 79 25.90 14.40 8.71
N CYS A 80 26.11 15.64 9.15
CA CYS A 80 26.77 16.66 8.34
C CYS A 80 28.21 16.27 7.97
N ALA A 81 28.98 15.73 8.91
CA ALA A 81 30.35 15.26 8.64
C ALA A 81 30.39 14.04 7.69
N GLU A 82 29.40 13.15 7.78
CA GLU A 82 29.23 12.04 6.84
C GLU A 82 28.90 12.55 5.43
N ILE A 83 28.02 13.55 5.31
CA ILE A 83 27.72 14.20 4.03
C ILE A 83 28.98 14.83 3.43
N ASP A 84 29.78 15.56 4.21
CA ASP A 84 31.06 16.14 3.75
C ASP A 84 32.00 15.06 3.21
N THR A 85 32.15 13.95 3.95
CA THR A 85 32.99 12.81 3.54
C THR A 85 32.50 12.19 2.23
N SER A 86 31.18 12.05 2.06
CA SER A 86 30.59 11.56 0.83
C SER A 86 30.81 12.53 -0.35
N LEU A 87 30.67 13.83 -0.13
CA LEU A 87 30.92 14.86 -1.16
C LEU A 87 32.39 14.87 -1.60
N ASP A 88 33.33 14.75 -0.66
CA ASP A 88 34.75 14.62 -0.97
C ASP A 88 35.04 13.36 -1.79
N THR A 89 34.38 12.25 -1.44
CA THR A 89 34.50 10.98 -2.17
C THR A 89 33.93 11.10 -3.59
N ILE A 90 32.77 11.76 -3.77
CA ILE A 90 32.17 12.03 -5.08
C ILE A 90 33.12 12.88 -5.92
N SER A 91 33.67 13.96 -5.34
CA SER A 91 34.63 14.84 -6.03
C SER A 91 35.88 14.09 -6.49
N ALA A 92 36.45 13.24 -5.62
CA ALA A 92 37.60 12.40 -5.97
C ALA A 92 37.27 11.43 -7.12
N LYS A 93 36.09 10.79 -7.07
CA LYS A 93 35.64 9.88 -8.13
C LYS A 93 35.36 10.61 -9.44
N GLN A 94 34.75 11.78 -9.40
CA GLN A 94 34.50 12.58 -10.58
C GLN A 94 35.81 12.98 -11.27
N LYS A 95 36.81 13.38 -10.48
CA LYS A 95 38.15 13.66 -11.00
C LYS A 95 38.79 12.44 -11.67
N GLU A 96 38.68 11.27 -11.07
CA GLU A 96 39.17 10.01 -11.67
C GLU A 96 38.44 9.71 -13.00
N ILE A 97 37.11 9.90 -13.04
CA ILE A 97 36.31 9.78 -14.27
C ILE A 97 36.81 10.75 -15.35
N ASP A 98 37.06 12.01 -14.99
CA ASP A 98 37.52 13.04 -15.93
C ASP A 98 38.94 12.76 -16.45
N GLU A 99 39.85 12.24 -15.61
CA GLU A 99 41.18 11.79 -16.01
C GLU A 99 41.11 10.62 -17.00
N LEU A 100 40.22 9.65 -16.76
CA LEU A 100 39.98 8.51 -17.65
C LEU A 100 39.35 8.94 -18.98
N ARG A 101 38.39 9.87 -18.93
CA ARG A 101 37.76 10.49 -20.11
C ARG A 101 38.75 11.35 -20.90
N GLY A 102 39.73 11.98 -20.26
CA GLY A 102 40.78 12.74 -20.95
C GLY A 102 41.85 11.84 -21.60
N CYS A 103 42.05 10.63 -21.09
CA CYS A 103 43.01 9.66 -21.64
C CYS A 103 42.46 8.84 -22.82
N ALA A 104 41.15 8.84 -23.02
CA ALA A 104 40.50 8.10 -24.08
C ALA A 104 39.57 9.04 -24.86
N ASP A 105 39.59 9.02 -26.19
CA ASP A 105 38.66 9.79 -27.04
C ASP A 105 37.21 9.27 -26.91
N PHE A 106 36.64 9.35 -25.70
CA PHE A 106 35.22 9.14 -25.46
C PHE A 106 34.52 10.47 -25.70
N GLU A 107 33.57 10.50 -26.63
CA GLU A 107 32.66 11.63 -26.74
C GLU A 107 31.92 11.80 -25.40
N PRO A 108 31.87 13.03 -24.84
CA PRO A 108 31.19 13.26 -23.58
C PRO A 108 29.70 12.95 -23.77
N VAL A 109 29.20 11.97 -23.01
CA VAL A 109 27.77 11.87 -22.75
C VAL A 109 27.51 12.91 -21.67
N ASP A 110 26.88 14.02 -22.07
CA ASP A 110 26.44 15.08 -21.16
C ASP A 110 25.37 14.50 -20.23
N ASP A 111 25.82 13.85 -19.17
CA ASP A 111 24.99 13.45 -18.03
C ASP A 111 25.09 14.59 -16.99
N GLU A 112 24.58 15.77 -17.35
CA GLU A 112 24.12 16.77 -16.37
C GLU A 112 22.77 16.33 -15.78
N GLY A 113 22.61 15.03 -15.54
CA GLY A 113 21.47 14.48 -14.84
C GLY A 113 21.52 15.00 -13.42
N ASP A 114 20.63 15.94 -13.11
CA ASP A 114 20.12 16.06 -11.75
C ASP A 114 19.85 14.64 -11.28
N VAL A 115 20.55 14.21 -10.22
CA VAL A 115 20.36 12.88 -9.66
C VAL A 115 18.99 12.92 -8.98
N GLU A 116 17.93 12.92 -9.79
CA GLU A 116 16.65 12.42 -9.38
C GLU A 116 16.92 10.95 -9.07
N ASP A 117 17.28 10.70 -7.81
CA ASP A 117 17.28 9.38 -7.19
C ASP A 117 15.88 8.80 -7.42
N GLU A 118 15.69 8.16 -8.56
CA GLU A 118 14.64 7.19 -8.86
C GLU A 118 14.98 5.90 -8.09
N ALA A 119 15.30 6.03 -6.80
CA ALA A 119 15.26 4.95 -5.86
C ALA A 119 13.80 4.74 -5.43
N ASP A 120 12.93 4.45 -6.40
CA ASP A 120 11.56 4.02 -6.14
C ASP A 120 11.22 2.82 -7.04
N GLU A 121 12.06 1.77 -6.99
CA GLU A 121 11.69 0.48 -7.53
C GLU A 121 11.18 -0.44 -6.40
N LYS A 122 9.87 -0.70 -6.46
CA LYS A 122 9.10 -1.79 -5.83
C LYS A 122 8.43 -1.50 -4.49
N ASP A 123 7.51 -0.55 -4.51
CA ASP A 123 6.25 -0.68 -3.74
C ASP A 123 5.04 -0.43 -4.66
N GLY A 124 5.12 -0.95 -5.89
CA GLY A 124 3.91 -1.27 -6.62
C GLY A 124 3.24 -2.43 -5.90
N VAL A 125 2.33 -2.14 -4.98
CA VAL A 125 1.42 -3.14 -4.42
C VAL A 125 0.68 -3.74 -5.61
N GLU A 126 1.12 -4.92 -6.04
CA GLU A 126 0.34 -5.81 -6.86
C GLU A 126 -0.90 -6.10 -6.03
N ILE A 127 -2.02 -5.43 -6.34
CA ILE A 127 -3.31 -5.85 -5.84
C ILE A 127 -3.58 -7.17 -6.55
N ILE A 128 -3.06 -8.25 -5.95
CA ILE A 128 -3.53 -9.59 -6.21
C ILE A 128 -4.97 -9.55 -5.70
N VAL A 129 -5.90 -9.32 -6.63
CA VAL A 129 -7.26 -9.77 -6.42
C VAL A 129 -7.11 -11.29 -6.43
N GLU A 130 -6.85 -11.88 -5.26
CA GLU A 130 -7.03 -13.31 -5.09
C GLU A 130 -8.45 -13.58 -5.60
N ASP A 131 -8.48 -14.34 -6.70
CA ASP A 131 -9.66 -14.68 -7.47
C ASP A 131 -10.70 -15.23 -6.49
N PHE A 132 -11.63 -14.38 -6.05
CA PHE A 132 -12.76 -14.86 -5.27
C PHE A 132 -13.66 -15.51 -6.30
N GLU A 133 -13.48 -16.83 -6.47
CA GLU A 133 -14.29 -17.69 -7.31
C GLU A 133 -15.72 -17.17 -7.30
N THR A 134 -16.17 -16.69 -8.46
CA THR A 134 -17.58 -16.42 -8.67
C THR A 134 -18.32 -17.73 -8.38
N PRO A 135 -19.24 -17.81 -7.40
CA PRO A 135 -20.09 -18.97 -7.32
C PRO A 135 -21.06 -18.89 -8.51
N ALA A 136 -20.69 -19.54 -9.61
CA ALA A 136 -21.61 -19.82 -10.71
C ALA A 136 -22.71 -20.77 -10.19
N PRO A 137 -23.95 -20.64 -10.71
CA PRO A 137 -25.14 -21.16 -10.05
C PRO A 137 -25.33 -22.66 -10.34
N GLY A 138 -25.59 -23.48 -9.32
CA GLY A 138 -26.03 -24.85 -9.56
C GLY A 138 -26.00 -25.78 -8.35
N THR A 139 -27.22 -26.16 -7.93
CA THR A 139 -27.63 -27.49 -7.43
C THR A 139 -27.16 -27.99 -6.06
N ASP A 140 -28.08 -27.83 -5.10
CA ASP A 140 -28.83 -28.91 -4.42
C ASP A 140 -28.29 -29.54 -3.12
N THR A 141 -29.25 -29.70 -2.20
CA THR A 141 -29.33 -30.67 -1.08
C THR A 141 -28.78 -30.28 0.31
N VAL A 142 -29.64 -29.68 1.16
CA VAL A 142 -30.32 -30.30 2.35
C VAL A 142 -29.41 -31.17 3.25
N GLU A 143 -29.27 -31.08 4.59
CA GLU A 143 -29.97 -30.41 5.71
C GLU A 143 -29.18 -30.62 7.05
N PRO A 144 -29.69 -30.37 8.28
CA PRO A 144 -29.01 -29.58 9.32
C PRO A 144 -28.48 -30.39 10.52
N GLY A 145 -27.76 -29.73 11.43
CA GLY A 145 -27.32 -30.31 12.71
C GLY A 145 -27.05 -29.26 13.79
N GLU A 146 -27.91 -29.28 14.80
CA GLU A 146 -27.98 -28.56 16.07
C GLU A 146 -26.68 -28.14 16.80
N SER A 147 -26.71 -26.90 17.33
CA SER A 147 -26.31 -26.37 18.67
C SER A 147 -24.99 -26.84 19.35
N VAL A 148 -24.25 -26.01 20.10
CA VAL A 148 -24.54 -25.64 21.50
C VAL A 148 -23.35 -24.79 22.10
N GLN A 149 -23.67 -23.79 22.95
CA GLN A 149 -22.94 -23.14 24.09
C GLN A 149 -21.58 -22.42 23.83
N ASP A 150 -21.36 -21.16 24.21
CA ASP A 150 -21.49 -20.45 25.50
C ASP A 150 -20.51 -20.93 26.58
N THR A 151 -19.36 -20.22 26.72
CA THR A 151 -18.62 -19.91 27.96
C THR A 151 -17.26 -19.27 27.59
N ILE A 152 -17.07 -17.98 27.89
CA ILE A 152 -15.74 -17.35 27.94
C ILE A 152 -15.30 -17.39 29.40
N ASP A 153 -14.36 -18.27 29.70
CA ASP A 153 -13.66 -18.31 30.98
C ASP A 153 -12.67 -17.15 31.09
N GLN A 154 -12.78 -16.47 32.23
CA GLN A 154 -11.89 -15.45 32.75
C GLN A 154 -10.91 -16.15 33.71
N GLU A 155 -9.59 -16.01 33.52
CA GLU A 155 -8.56 -15.80 34.58
C GLU A 155 -7.10 -15.95 34.09
N GLY A 156 -6.21 -15.14 34.67
CA GLY A 156 -4.73 -15.16 34.56
C GLY A 156 -4.20 -13.97 33.75
N ASP A 157 -3.29 -13.10 34.20
CA ASP A 157 -2.27 -13.21 35.23
C ASP A 157 -1.77 -11.80 35.63
N ALA A 158 -1.22 -11.70 36.84
CA ALA A 158 -0.92 -10.47 37.55
C ALA A 158 0.39 -9.79 37.10
N GLY A 159 0.34 -8.46 36.96
CA GLY A 159 1.33 -7.48 37.44
C GLY A 159 2.79 -7.58 36.99
N THR A 160 3.28 -6.54 36.29
CA THR A 160 4.27 -5.60 36.88
C THR A 160 4.28 -4.26 36.14
N ASP A 161 4.08 -3.23 36.95
CA ASP A 161 4.46 -1.82 36.87
C ASP A 161 5.43 -1.37 35.73
N LYS A 162 4.94 -0.47 34.85
CA LYS A 162 5.74 0.64 34.31
C LYS A 162 4.81 1.72 33.72
N MET A 163 4.71 2.82 34.45
CA MET A 163 4.03 4.06 34.09
C MET A 163 4.66 4.72 32.83
N PRO A 164 3.86 5.36 31.95
CA PRO A 164 4.37 5.94 30.69
C PRO A 164 4.99 7.34 30.92
N PRO A 165 6.05 7.74 30.19
CA PRO A 165 6.47 9.14 30.15
C PRO A 165 5.63 9.97 29.15
N PRO A 166 5.51 11.29 29.37
CA PRO A 166 4.48 12.12 28.75
C PRO A 166 4.83 12.56 27.32
N PHE A 167 3.82 12.52 26.44
CA PHE A 167 3.83 13.28 25.19
C PHE A 167 3.97 14.77 25.52
N THR A 168 4.99 15.41 24.96
CA THR A 168 5.10 16.88 24.96
C THR A 168 4.90 17.35 23.52
N LEU A 169 4.03 18.34 23.39
CA LEU A 169 3.54 18.96 22.14
C LEU A 169 4.65 19.64 21.34
#